data_AF-A0AB36F2Y9-F1
#
_entry.id   AF-A0AB36F2Y9-F1
#
_cell.length_a   1.000
_cell.length_b   1.000
_cell.length_c   1.000
_cell.angle_alpha   90.00
_cell.angle_beta   90.00
_cell.angle_gamma   90.00
#
_symmetry.space_group_name_H-M   'P 1'
#
loop_
_entity.id
_entity.type
_entity.pdbx_description
1 polymer ?
#
loop_
_entity_poly.entity_id
_entity_poly.type
_entity_poly.pdbx_seq_one_letter_code
_entity_poly.pdbx_strand_id
1 'polypeptide(L)'
;MTTRILTGITTTGTPHLGNYAGAIRPAIVASRAGDVDSFYFLADYHALIKCDDPARIQRSRLEIAATWLACGLDTDKATFYRQSDIPEIPELTWLLTCVSAKGLLNRAHAYKASVDKNVEAGEDPDAGVTMGLYSYPVLMAADILMFNAHKVPVGRDQIQHVEMARDIGQRFNHLFGAGRELFTLPEAVIEEEVATLPGLDGRKMSKSYDNTIPLFGSAKQLKDAIARIVTDSRAPGEPKDPDSAHLFTLYQAFATPEQLAAFRAELLDGLAWGEAKQRLFQLLDNELGEARERYHALIERPADLEDILLAGAAKARKTATPFLNELREAVGLRSFRSAVQGNEGGKKKATKSARFVSFREDDGSFRFRLLDAAGEQLLLSSAFADGKAAGQVTKRLQAGEALDIRVDGNAFAVWLDGAAVAQSPAFADVQACEQAIERLREALAPQD
;
A
#
# COMPACT_ATOMS: atom_id res chain seq x y z
N MET A 1 11.46 -12.64 2.28
CA MET A 1 10.55 -11.53 2.59
C MET A 1 10.77 -10.47 1.54
N THR A 2 9.72 -9.96 0.91
CA THR A 2 9.83 -8.92 -0.12
C THR A 2 9.94 -7.55 0.56
N THR A 3 10.95 -6.76 0.20
CA THR A 3 11.16 -5.44 0.79
C THR A 3 10.33 -4.41 0.03
N ARG A 4 9.36 -3.79 0.70
CA ARG A 4 8.57 -2.70 0.09
C ARG A 4 9.33 -1.38 0.09
N ILE A 5 9.50 -0.82 -1.09
CA ILE A 5 10.20 0.45 -1.32
C ILE A 5 9.18 1.44 -1.87
N LEU A 6 9.10 2.64 -1.29
CA LEU A 6 8.16 3.68 -1.72
C LEU A 6 8.89 4.98 -2.05
N THR A 7 8.65 5.52 -3.24
CA THR A 7 9.25 6.77 -3.73
C THR A 7 8.17 7.74 -4.19
N GLY A 8 8.12 8.91 -3.55
CA GLY A 8 7.28 10.03 -3.96
C GLY A 8 7.95 10.92 -4.99
N ILE A 9 7.24 11.21 -6.09
CA ILE A 9 7.73 11.99 -7.21
C ILE A 9 6.99 13.34 -7.21
N THR A 10 7.73 14.42 -6.94
CA THR A 10 7.13 15.77 -6.89
C THR A 10 6.68 16.24 -8.27
N THR A 11 5.48 16.82 -8.35
CA THR A 11 4.85 17.22 -9.61
C THR A 11 4.85 18.74 -9.86
N THR A 12 5.99 19.41 -9.66
CA THR A 12 6.08 20.89 -9.82
C THR A 12 6.87 21.37 -11.05
N GLY A 13 7.16 20.49 -12.01
CA GLY A 13 7.54 20.85 -13.39
C GLY A 13 8.26 19.72 -14.14
N THR A 14 8.70 20.01 -15.37
CA THR A 14 9.31 19.05 -16.30
C THR A 14 10.67 18.50 -15.85
N PRO A 15 10.92 17.18 -15.86
CA PRO A 15 12.23 16.61 -15.55
C PRO A 15 13.35 17.08 -16.50
N HIS A 16 14.55 17.22 -15.96
CA HIS A 16 15.78 17.51 -16.71
C HIS A 16 16.81 16.37 -16.59
N LEU A 17 17.91 16.44 -17.34
CA LEU A 17 18.94 15.40 -17.37
C LEU A 17 19.49 15.05 -15.97
N GLY A 18 19.64 16.06 -15.11
CA GLY A 18 19.99 15.87 -13.70
C GLY A 18 19.00 14.99 -12.92
N ASN A 19 17.68 15.08 -13.18
CA ASN A 19 16.70 14.17 -12.54
C ASN A 19 16.81 12.76 -13.10
N TYR A 20 17.07 12.62 -14.41
CA TYR A 20 17.22 11.32 -15.06
C TYR A 20 18.38 10.53 -14.47
N ALA A 21 19.59 11.07 -14.50
CA ALA A 21 20.76 10.39 -13.93
C ALA A 21 20.70 10.31 -12.40
N GLY A 22 20.15 11.36 -11.77
CA GLY A 22 20.10 11.56 -10.33
C GLY A 22 19.15 10.65 -9.56
N ALA A 23 18.03 10.26 -10.18
CA ALA A 23 16.94 9.60 -9.47
C ALA A 23 16.15 8.63 -10.36
N ILE A 24 15.74 9.03 -11.57
CA ILE A 24 14.82 8.24 -12.39
C ILE A 24 15.49 6.95 -12.89
N ARG A 25 16.70 7.05 -13.47
CA ARG A 25 17.44 5.89 -13.98
C ARG A 25 17.81 4.91 -12.85
N PRO A 26 18.42 5.35 -11.72
CA PRO A 26 18.68 4.45 -10.59
C PRO A 26 17.42 3.78 -10.04
N ALA A 27 16.32 4.53 -9.87
CA ALA A 27 15.07 3.99 -9.36
C ALA A 27 14.48 2.91 -10.29
N ILE A 28 14.49 3.12 -11.61
CA ILE A 28 14.01 2.13 -12.59
C ILE A 28 14.91 0.89 -12.60
N VAL A 29 16.21 1.03 -12.42
CA VAL A 29 17.12 -0.13 -12.30
C VAL A 29 16.83 -0.90 -11.02
N ALA A 30 16.69 -0.20 -9.89
CA ALA A 30 16.41 -0.80 -8.58
C ALA A 30 15.06 -1.53 -8.56
N SER A 31 14.03 -1.01 -9.25
CA SER A 31 12.70 -1.62 -9.29
C SER A 31 12.64 -2.97 -10.01
N ARG A 32 13.71 -3.34 -10.74
CA ARG A 32 13.79 -4.62 -11.47
C ARG A 32 14.32 -5.76 -10.60
N ALA A 33 14.82 -5.48 -9.39
CA ALA A 33 15.28 -6.50 -8.47
C ALA A 33 14.13 -7.46 -8.07
N GLY A 34 14.41 -8.76 -7.96
CA GLY A 34 13.37 -9.77 -7.74
C GLY A 34 12.81 -9.83 -6.32
N ASP A 35 13.45 -9.16 -5.37
CA ASP A 35 13.16 -9.18 -3.94
C ASP A 35 12.54 -7.86 -3.42
N VAL A 36 12.19 -6.94 -4.33
CA VAL A 36 11.58 -5.65 -4.00
C VAL A 36 10.13 -5.55 -4.49
N ASP A 37 9.31 -4.85 -3.70
CA ASP A 37 7.96 -4.44 -4.06
C ASP A 37 7.95 -2.92 -4.15
N SER A 38 8.07 -2.39 -5.36
CA SER A 38 8.30 -0.96 -5.59
C SER A 38 7.01 -0.19 -5.82
N PHE A 39 6.85 0.90 -5.08
CA PHE A 39 5.77 1.86 -5.18
C PHE A 39 6.33 3.21 -5.63
N TYR A 40 5.79 3.73 -6.72
CA TYR A 40 6.11 5.06 -7.25
C TYR A 40 4.82 5.85 -7.35
N PHE A 41 4.82 7.08 -6.82
CA PHE A 41 3.61 7.90 -6.90
C PHE A 41 3.89 9.33 -7.28
N LEU A 42 2.98 9.90 -8.07
CA LEU A 42 2.96 11.31 -8.39
C LEU A 42 2.34 12.07 -7.21
N ALA A 43 3.16 12.81 -6.47
CA ALA A 43 2.78 13.55 -5.26
C ALA A 43 2.02 14.85 -5.60
N ASP A 44 0.85 14.72 -6.22
CA ASP A 44 0.07 15.84 -6.75
C ASP A 44 -0.76 16.60 -5.71
N TYR A 45 -1.08 16.04 -4.53
CA TYR A 45 -1.55 16.86 -3.41
C TYR A 45 -0.44 17.72 -2.82
N HIS A 46 0.79 17.20 -2.73
CA HIS A 46 1.93 17.99 -2.25
C HIS A 46 2.27 19.16 -3.19
N ALA A 47 1.98 19.05 -4.49
CA ALA A 47 2.22 20.14 -5.43
C ALA A 47 1.39 21.40 -5.11
N LEU A 48 0.20 21.24 -4.52
CA LEU A 48 -0.68 22.34 -4.13
C LEU A 48 -0.07 23.27 -3.07
N ILE A 49 0.96 22.82 -2.33
CA ILE A 49 1.62 23.61 -1.30
C ILE A 49 2.51 24.71 -1.90
N LYS A 50 3.09 24.45 -3.08
CA LYS A 50 4.12 25.29 -3.71
C LYS A 50 3.70 25.88 -5.06
N CYS A 51 2.59 25.42 -5.63
CA CYS A 51 2.12 25.83 -6.94
C CYS A 51 0.64 26.22 -6.86
N ASP A 52 0.35 27.46 -7.23
CA ASP A 52 -0.99 28.03 -7.32
C ASP A 52 -1.56 28.01 -8.74
N ASP A 53 -0.75 27.72 -9.77
CA ASP A 53 -1.18 27.51 -11.16
C ASP A 53 -1.70 26.08 -11.42
N PRO A 54 -3.02 25.87 -11.62
CA PRO A 54 -3.60 24.55 -11.87
C PRO A 54 -3.15 23.92 -13.19
N ALA A 55 -2.96 24.74 -14.24
CA ALA A 55 -2.54 24.27 -15.55
C ALA A 55 -1.09 23.76 -15.51
N ARG A 56 -0.24 24.38 -14.69
CA ARG A 56 1.11 23.88 -14.43
C ARG A 56 1.11 22.54 -13.70
N ILE A 57 0.25 22.35 -12.70
CA ILE A 57 0.12 21.07 -11.99
C ILE A 57 -0.35 19.98 -12.96
N GLN A 58 -1.41 20.25 -13.75
CA GLN A 58 -1.93 19.29 -14.73
C GLN A 58 -0.86 18.88 -15.75
N ARG A 59 -0.18 19.85 -16.35
CA ARG A 59 0.90 19.60 -17.32
C ARG A 59 2.05 18.80 -16.70
N SER A 60 2.48 19.19 -15.50
CA SER A 60 3.58 18.53 -14.80
C SER A 60 3.27 17.07 -14.46
N ARG A 61 2.03 16.76 -14.04
CA ARG A 61 1.57 15.37 -13.82
C ARG A 61 1.72 14.53 -15.09
N LEU A 62 1.26 15.06 -16.22
CA LEU A 62 1.35 14.40 -17.53
C LEU A 62 2.82 14.17 -17.95
N GLU A 63 3.63 15.21 -17.93
CA GLU A 63 5.03 15.16 -18.38
C GLU A 63 5.87 14.23 -17.51
N ILE A 64 5.65 14.22 -16.19
CA ILE A 64 6.38 13.34 -15.28
C ILE A 64 5.93 11.88 -15.47
N ALA A 65 4.62 11.63 -15.57
CA ALA A 65 4.12 10.28 -15.84
C ALA A 65 4.75 9.71 -17.13
N ALA A 66 4.66 10.47 -18.22
CA ALA A 66 5.25 10.11 -19.50
C ALA A 66 6.76 9.90 -19.38
N THR A 67 7.47 10.73 -18.61
CA THR A 67 8.92 10.59 -18.41
C THR A 67 9.29 9.25 -17.78
N TRP A 68 8.64 8.85 -16.68
CA TRP A 68 8.97 7.61 -15.98
C TRP A 68 8.69 6.38 -16.86
N LEU A 69 7.56 6.37 -17.58
CA LEU A 69 7.22 5.30 -18.51
C LEU A 69 8.16 5.24 -19.71
N ALA A 70 8.49 6.39 -20.30
CA ALA A 70 9.43 6.51 -21.41
C ALA A 70 10.85 6.05 -21.05
N CYS A 71 11.28 6.26 -19.80
CA CYS A 71 12.55 5.76 -19.27
C CYS A 71 12.51 4.25 -18.94
N GLY A 72 11.37 3.58 -19.10
CA GLY A 72 11.25 2.13 -18.95
C GLY A 72 10.88 1.65 -17.55
N LEU A 73 10.09 2.42 -16.79
CA LEU A 73 9.41 1.92 -15.60
C LEU A 73 8.41 0.83 -15.99
N ASP A 74 8.64 -0.39 -15.51
CA ASP A 74 7.77 -1.54 -15.71
C ASP A 74 6.61 -1.49 -14.70
N THR A 75 5.43 -1.05 -15.16
CA THR A 75 4.24 -0.92 -14.32
C THR A 75 3.55 -2.25 -14.03
N ASP A 76 3.94 -3.35 -14.67
CA ASP A 76 3.46 -4.69 -14.30
C ASP A 76 4.16 -5.18 -13.03
N LYS A 77 5.43 -4.81 -12.84
CA LYS A 77 6.20 -5.10 -11.62
C LYS A 77 6.03 -4.05 -10.53
N ALA A 78 6.08 -2.76 -10.88
CA ALA A 78 5.99 -1.67 -9.91
C ALA A 78 4.56 -1.10 -9.83
N THR A 79 4.12 -0.73 -8.64
CA THR A 79 2.85 -0.02 -8.45
C THR A 79 3.07 1.47 -8.72
N PHE A 80 2.54 1.98 -9.83
CA PHE A 80 2.71 3.38 -10.27
C PHE A 80 1.38 4.13 -10.33
N TYR A 81 1.20 5.17 -9.52
CA TYR A 81 -0.12 5.82 -9.34
C TYR A 81 -0.01 7.32 -9.06
N ARG A 82 -1.15 8.04 -9.07
CA ARG A 82 -1.24 9.42 -8.57
C ARG A 82 -1.71 9.42 -7.12
N GLN A 83 -1.14 10.30 -6.30
CA GLN A 83 -1.55 10.47 -4.90
C GLN A 83 -3.05 10.76 -4.81
N SER A 84 -3.55 11.64 -5.68
CA SER A 84 -4.96 12.03 -5.76
C SER A 84 -5.94 10.91 -6.15
N ASP A 85 -5.47 9.80 -6.72
CA ASP A 85 -6.32 8.63 -7.07
C ASP A 85 -6.53 7.67 -5.89
N ILE A 86 -5.90 7.93 -4.73
CA ILE A 86 -6.00 7.11 -3.52
C ILE A 86 -6.81 7.88 -2.47
N PRO A 87 -8.15 7.77 -2.46
CA PRO A 87 -9.01 8.50 -1.52
C PRO A 87 -8.78 8.10 -0.06
N GLU A 88 -8.11 6.97 0.19
CA GLU A 88 -7.74 6.52 1.52
C GLU A 88 -6.65 7.39 2.16
N ILE A 89 -5.77 8.03 1.38
CA ILE A 89 -4.63 8.83 1.89
C ILE A 89 -5.10 10.06 2.68
N PRO A 90 -6.04 10.90 2.17
CA PRO A 90 -6.57 12.01 2.96
C PRO A 90 -7.22 11.58 4.28
N GLU A 91 -7.94 10.45 4.29
CA GLU A 91 -8.54 9.95 5.53
C GLU A 91 -7.46 9.50 6.52
N LEU A 92 -6.46 8.73 6.08
CA LEU A 92 -5.34 8.37 6.93
C LEU A 92 -4.60 9.61 7.44
N THR A 93 -4.40 10.62 6.59
CA THR A 93 -3.77 11.89 6.99
C THR A 93 -4.49 12.51 8.17
N TRP A 94 -5.83 12.47 8.19
CA TRP A 94 -6.62 12.94 9.33
C TRP A 94 -6.37 12.11 10.59
N LEU A 95 -6.41 10.77 10.49
CA LEU A 95 -6.12 9.88 11.62
C LEU A 95 -4.72 10.14 12.22
N LEU A 96 -3.73 10.32 11.35
CA LEU A 96 -2.35 10.62 11.76
C LEU A 96 -2.21 12.03 12.34
N THR A 97 -2.99 12.99 11.85
CA THR A 97 -3.03 14.36 12.40
C THR A 97 -3.45 14.34 13.87
N CYS A 98 -4.48 13.55 14.21
CA CYS A 98 -4.98 13.43 15.59
C CYS A 98 -3.94 12.88 16.58
N VAL A 99 -2.93 12.14 16.11
CA VAL A 99 -1.83 11.65 16.95
C VAL A 99 -0.55 12.46 16.81
N SER A 100 -0.44 13.36 15.83
CA SER A 100 0.77 14.15 15.60
C SER A 100 0.88 15.30 16.59
N ALA A 101 1.96 15.34 17.38
CA ALA A 101 2.19 16.44 18.31
C ALA A 101 2.54 17.73 17.56
N LYS A 102 1.87 18.84 17.88
CA LYS A 102 2.19 20.18 17.31
C LYS A 102 3.69 20.50 17.42
N GLY A 103 4.33 20.15 18.53
CA GLY A 103 5.75 20.37 18.75
C GLY A 103 6.67 19.66 17.75
N LEU A 104 6.26 18.50 17.22
CA LEU A 104 6.98 17.80 16.16
C LEU A 104 6.97 18.64 14.88
N LEU A 105 5.81 19.15 14.48
CA LEU A 105 5.64 19.98 13.29
C LEU A 105 6.31 21.36 13.43
N ASN A 106 6.30 21.96 14.62
CA ASN A 106 7.05 23.19 14.91
C ASN A 106 8.56 23.05 14.62
N ARG A 107 9.11 21.83 14.63
CA ARG A 107 10.53 21.57 14.38
C ARG A 107 10.84 21.15 12.95
N ALA A 108 9.83 21.01 12.09
CA ALA A 108 10.02 20.65 10.70
C ALA A 108 10.85 21.72 9.97
N HIS A 109 11.89 21.31 9.24
CA HIS A 109 12.86 22.22 8.62
C HIS A 109 12.21 23.26 7.70
N ALA A 110 11.22 22.85 6.89
CA ALA A 110 10.54 23.76 5.99
C ALA A 110 9.76 24.87 6.72
N TYR A 111 9.05 24.52 7.80
CA TYR A 111 8.34 25.51 8.61
C TYR A 111 9.31 26.45 9.33
N LYS A 112 10.33 25.89 9.99
CA LYS A 112 11.36 26.67 10.67
C LYS A 112 12.06 27.65 9.73
N ALA A 113 12.45 27.21 8.53
CA ALA A 113 13.12 28.07 7.56
C ALA A 113 12.23 29.24 7.11
N SER A 114 10.91 29.04 6.97
CA SER A 114 9.97 30.13 6.70
C SER A 114 9.86 31.10 7.87
N VAL A 115 9.74 30.58 9.10
CA VAL A 115 9.69 31.40 10.32
C VAL A 115 10.97 32.23 10.49
N ASP A 116 12.14 31.60 10.36
CA ASP A 116 13.43 32.27 10.52
C ASP A 116 13.57 33.41 9.51
N LYS A 117 13.19 33.18 8.25
CA LYS A 117 13.18 34.21 7.20
C LYS A 117 12.24 35.38 7.53
N ASN A 118 11.05 35.11 8.04
CA ASN A 118 10.08 36.16 8.38
C ASN A 118 10.57 36.99 9.58
N VAL A 119 11.13 36.35 10.60
CA VAL A 119 11.71 37.02 11.76
C VAL A 119 12.91 37.89 11.36
N GLU A 120 13.79 37.41 10.48
CA GLU A 120 14.89 38.19 9.91
C GLU A 120 14.39 39.42 9.13
N ALA A 121 13.24 39.30 8.47
CA ALA A 121 12.60 40.41 7.76
C ALA A 121 11.81 41.37 8.67
N GLY A 122 11.69 41.07 9.97
CA GLY A 122 10.88 41.84 10.92
C GLY A 122 9.38 41.68 10.73
N GLU A 123 8.94 40.60 10.07
CA GLU A 123 7.55 40.25 9.84
C GLU A 123 7.00 39.33 10.94
N ASP A 124 5.68 39.09 10.91
CA ASP A 124 5.06 38.05 11.76
C ASP A 124 5.71 36.68 11.45
N PRO A 125 6.09 35.87 12.47
CA PRO A 125 6.71 34.57 12.26
C PRO A 125 5.96 33.65 11.27
N ASP A 126 4.63 33.70 11.28
CA ASP A 126 3.77 32.86 10.43
C ASP A 126 3.29 33.61 9.15
N ALA A 127 3.86 34.77 8.82
CA ALA A 127 3.55 35.50 7.59
C ALA A 127 3.74 34.60 6.34
N GLY A 128 2.69 34.46 5.53
CA GLY A 128 2.71 33.61 4.33
C GLY A 128 2.82 32.10 4.60
N VAL A 129 2.79 31.65 5.86
CA VAL A 129 2.80 30.22 6.21
C VAL A 129 1.38 29.66 6.12
N THR A 130 1.17 28.73 5.19
CA THR A 130 -0.11 28.02 5.06
C THR A 130 -0.14 26.76 5.92
N MET A 131 -1.35 26.30 6.27
CA MET A 131 -1.52 24.98 6.90
C MET A 131 -1.00 23.84 6.00
N GLY A 132 -0.99 24.02 4.68
CA GLY A 132 -0.35 23.09 3.76
C GLY A 132 1.15 22.96 4.04
N LEU A 133 1.87 24.09 4.13
CA LEU A 133 3.30 24.10 4.46
C LEU A 133 3.59 23.53 5.86
N TYR A 134 2.71 23.81 6.82
CA TYR A 134 2.89 23.34 8.19
C TYR A 134 2.58 21.84 8.37
N SER A 135 1.57 21.33 7.68
CA SER A 135 1.03 19.98 7.92
C SER A 135 1.44 18.93 6.88
N TYR A 136 2.10 19.29 5.77
CA TYR A 136 2.50 18.30 4.76
C TYR A 136 3.39 17.15 5.27
N PRO A 137 4.20 17.27 6.35
CA PRO A 137 4.92 16.12 6.87
C PRO A 137 3.96 15.00 7.35
N VAL A 138 2.75 15.34 7.79
CA VAL A 138 1.71 14.36 8.16
C VAL A 138 1.11 13.70 6.92
N LEU A 139 0.88 14.46 5.84
CA LEU A 139 0.44 13.90 4.56
C LEU A 139 1.51 12.96 3.97
N MET A 140 2.78 13.34 4.04
CA MET A 140 3.89 12.49 3.62
C MET A 140 4.01 11.23 4.48
N ALA A 141 3.78 11.33 5.80
CA ALA A 141 3.67 10.17 6.67
C ALA A 141 2.52 9.24 6.24
N ALA A 142 1.36 9.80 5.88
CA ALA A 142 0.24 9.00 5.37
C ALA A 142 0.59 8.29 4.05
N ASP A 143 1.29 8.96 3.12
CA ASP A 143 1.74 8.36 1.87
C ASP A 143 2.63 7.13 2.11
N ILE A 144 3.56 7.24 3.08
CA ILE A 144 4.52 6.17 3.41
C ILE A 144 3.82 5.03 4.17
N LEU A 145 3.06 5.38 5.21
CA LEU A 145 2.47 4.43 6.14
C LEU A 145 1.27 3.68 5.56
N MET A 146 0.50 4.28 4.63
CA MET A 146 -0.62 3.62 3.95
C MET A 146 -0.22 2.30 3.28
N PHE A 147 1.03 2.23 2.82
CA PHE A 147 1.55 1.05 2.15
C PHE A 147 2.53 0.26 3.01
N ASN A 148 2.73 0.62 4.30
CA ASN A 148 3.72 -0.04 5.17
C ASN A 148 5.09 -0.19 4.48
N ALA A 149 5.59 0.92 3.90
CA ALA A 149 6.89 0.91 3.25
C ALA A 149 8.00 0.62 4.27
N HIS A 150 8.92 -0.28 3.90
CA HIS A 150 10.07 -0.61 4.73
C HIS A 150 11.19 0.40 4.50
N LYS A 151 11.39 0.78 3.23
CA LYS A 151 12.46 1.67 2.79
C LYS A 151 11.90 2.81 1.96
N VAL A 152 12.39 4.03 2.22
CA VAL A 152 11.99 5.24 1.50
C VAL A 152 13.26 5.91 0.95
N PRO A 153 13.57 5.74 -0.35
CA PRO A 153 14.69 6.40 -0.99
C PRO A 153 14.48 7.92 -0.98
N VAL A 154 15.40 8.65 -0.36
CA VAL A 154 15.28 10.10 -0.18
C VAL A 154 16.63 10.81 -0.24
N GLY A 155 16.60 12.10 -0.58
CA GLY A 155 17.74 12.98 -0.40
C GLY A 155 18.06 13.22 1.08
N ARG A 156 19.29 13.61 1.39
CA ARG A 156 19.74 13.90 2.78
C ARG A 156 18.87 14.97 3.47
N ASP A 157 18.33 15.90 2.70
CA ASP A 157 17.46 16.98 3.17
C ASP A 157 16.05 16.51 3.57
N GLN A 158 15.66 15.27 3.20
CA GLN A 158 14.33 14.70 3.45
C GLN A 158 14.34 13.59 4.51
N ILE A 159 15.50 13.31 5.14
CA ILE A 159 15.62 12.30 6.22
C ILE A 159 14.66 12.62 7.36
N GLN A 160 14.56 13.90 7.75
CA GLN A 160 13.67 14.36 8.80
C GLN A 160 12.20 13.97 8.53
N HIS A 161 11.75 13.98 7.27
CA HIS A 161 10.37 13.59 6.96
C HIS A 161 10.11 12.11 7.20
N VAL A 162 11.09 11.25 6.92
CA VAL A 162 10.99 9.80 7.19
C VAL A 162 11.04 9.54 8.70
N GLU A 163 11.89 10.26 9.45
CA GLU A 163 11.91 10.22 10.92
C GLU A 163 10.56 10.66 11.51
N MET A 164 9.98 11.74 11.01
CA MET A 164 8.64 12.19 11.44
C MET A 164 7.57 11.15 11.12
N ALA A 165 7.61 10.49 9.95
CA ALA A 165 6.69 9.41 9.61
C ALA A 165 6.84 8.22 10.58
N ARG A 166 8.08 7.87 10.94
CA ARG A 166 8.38 6.84 11.94
C ARG A 166 7.84 7.20 13.33
N ASP A 167 8.06 8.43 13.82
CA ASP A 167 7.56 8.89 15.11
C ASP A 167 6.02 8.87 15.18
N ILE A 168 5.37 9.35 14.11
CA ILE A 168 3.91 9.37 13.97
C ILE A 168 3.36 7.94 13.95
N GLY A 169 3.95 7.05 13.14
CA GLY A 169 3.55 5.64 13.05
C GLY A 169 3.74 4.91 14.37
N GLN A 170 4.87 5.12 15.07
CA GLN A 170 5.14 4.54 16.38
C GLN A 170 4.10 4.99 17.41
N ARG A 171 3.75 6.28 17.42
CA ARG A 171 2.73 6.82 18.32
C ARG A 171 1.35 6.25 18.02
N PHE A 172 0.99 6.08 16.74
CA PHE A 172 -0.26 5.45 16.36
C PHE A 172 -0.33 3.98 16.80
N ASN A 173 0.74 3.21 16.56
CA ASN A 173 0.86 1.82 17.04
C ASN A 173 0.69 1.72 18.56
N HIS A 174 1.32 2.63 19.32
CA HIS A 174 1.19 2.64 20.77
C HIS A 174 -0.25 2.91 21.25
N LEU A 175 -0.93 3.88 20.63
CA LEU A 175 -2.27 4.28 21.04
C LEU A 175 -3.37 3.30 20.60
N PHE A 176 -3.26 2.78 19.37
CA PHE A 176 -4.35 2.03 18.72
C PHE A 176 -3.98 0.60 18.31
N GLY A 177 -2.71 0.22 18.42
CA GLY A 177 -2.24 -1.11 18.01
C GLY A 177 -2.69 -2.26 18.91
N ALA A 178 -3.07 -1.98 20.16
CA ALA A 178 -3.52 -3.00 21.12
C ALA A 178 -2.54 -4.19 21.26
N GLY A 179 -1.23 -3.92 21.26
CA GLY A 179 -0.18 -4.94 21.31
C GLY A 179 0.29 -5.47 19.95
N ARG A 180 -0.34 -5.03 18.85
CA ARG A 180 0.09 -5.29 17.47
C ARG A 180 0.71 -4.05 16.85
N GLU A 181 1.70 -4.24 16.00
CA GLU A 181 2.22 -3.21 15.11
C GLU A 181 1.32 -3.11 13.87
N LEU A 182 0.53 -2.02 13.77
CA LEU A 182 -0.30 -1.75 12.59
C LEU A 182 0.57 -1.19 11.45
N PHE A 183 1.50 -0.31 11.80
CA PHE A 183 2.45 0.28 10.88
C PHE A 183 3.85 -0.33 10.98
N THR A 184 4.44 -0.63 9.82
CA THR A 184 5.87 -0.80 9.67
C THR A 184 6.55 0.57 9.79
N LEU A 185 7.61 0.66 10.59
CA LEU A 185 8.36 1.88 10.77
C LEU A 185 9.39 2.04 9.65
N PRO A 186 9.26 3.05 8.77
CA PRO A 186 10.10 3.18 7.58
C PRO A 186 11.55 3.54 7.92
N GLU A 187 12.47 3.14 7.05
CA GLU A 187 13.88 3.55 7.07
C GLU A 187 14.19 4.44 5.85
N ALA A 188 14.90 5.53 6.09
CA ALA A 188 15.41 6.37 5.01
C ALA A 188 16.57 5.64 4.31
N VAL A 189 16.52 5.58 2.98
CA VAL A 189 17.63 5.07 2.17
C VAL A 189 18.25 6.23 1.43
N ILE A 190 19.53 6.46 1.67
CA ILE A 190 20.33 7.46 0.97
C ILE A 190 21.13 6.71 -0.08
N GLU A 191 20.99 7.09 -1.35
CA GLU A 191 21.88 6.58 -2.39
C GLU A 191 23.24 7.26 -2.21
N GLU A 192 24.26 6.49 -1.82
CA GLU A 192 25.58 7.00 -1.43
C GLU A 192 26.39 7.55 -2.63
N GLU A 193 25.98 7.27 -3.87
CA GLU A 193 26.82 7.50 -5.05
C GLU A 193 26.05 7.95 -6.31
N VAL A 194 25.14 8.92 -6.20
CA VAL A 194 24.70 9.64 -7.40
C VAL A 194 25.35 11.01 -7.43
N ALA A 195 26.46 11.10 -8.17
CA ALA A 195 27.13 12.37 -8.42
C ALA A 195 26.10 13.39 -8.92
N THR A 196 25.95 14.48 -8.17
CA THR A 196 25.06 15.58 -8.57
C THR A 196 25.55 16.10 -9.92
N LEU A 197 24.76 15.94 -10.98
CA LEU A 197 25.18 16.39 -12.29
C LEU A 197 25.33 17.91 -12.33
N PRO A 198 26.45 18.42 -12.88
CA PRO A 198 26.61 19.84 -13.13
C PRO A 198 25.67 20.29 -14.25
N GLY A 199 25.21 21.53 -14.16
CA GLY A 199 24.48 22.22 -15.21
C GLY A 199 25.41 22.79 -16.27
N LEU A 200 24.83 23.62 -17.14
CA LEU A 200 25.54 24.27 -18.25
C LEU A 200 26.74 25.11 -17.77
N ASP A 201 26.68 25.62 -16.55
CA ASP A 201 27.64 26.54 -15.95
C ASP A 201 28.55 25.90 -14.87
N GLY A 202 28.51 24.56 -14.73
CA GLY A 202 29.31 23.83 -13.74
C GLY A 202 28.72 23.77 -12.32
N ARG A 203 27.73 24.59 -11.98
CA ARG A 203 26.98 24.48 -10.70
C ARG A 203 26.04 23.28 -10.74
N LYS A 204 25.47 22.86 -9.60
CA LYS A 204 24.41 21.83 -9.57
C LYS A 204 23.33 22.14 -10.61
N MET A 205 22.95 21.15 -11.43
CA MET A 205 21.87 21.33 -12.41
C MET A 205 20.54 21.59 -11.67
N SER A 206 19.95 22.76 -11.91
CA SER A 206 18.69 23.18 -11.29
C SER A 206 17.95 24.19 -12.17
N LYS A 207 16.63 24.07 -12.22
CA LYS A 207 15.76 25.06 -12.89
C LYS A 207 15.92 26.46 -12.32
N SER A 208 16.16 26.59 -11.01
CA SER A 208 16.34 27.88 -10.35
C SER A 208 17.59 28.63 -10.79
N TYR A 209 18.57 27.92 -11.37
CA TYR A 209 19.81 28.50 -11.89
C TYR A 209 19.77 28.70 -13.41
N ASP A 210 18.67 28.31 -14.07
CA ASP A 210 18.52 28.31 -15.53
C ASP A 210 19.68 27.62 -16.27
N ASN A 211 20.22 26.56 -15.66
CA ASN A 211 21.41 25.84 -16.14
C ASN A 211 21.12 24.39 -16.53
N THR A 212 19.87 24.07 -16.89
CA THR A 212 19.43 22.69 -17.13
C THR A 212 19.64 22.22 -18.58
N ILE A 213 19.85 20.91 -18.74
CA ILE A 213 19.73 20.23 -20.04
C ILE A 213 18.34 19.55 -20.07
N PRO A 214 17.45 19.91 -21.02
CA PRO A 214 16.14 19.28 -21.15
C PRO A 214 16.26 17.77 -21.40
N LEU A 215 15.42 16.96 -20.77
CA LEU A 215 15.46 15.51 -20.94
C LEU A 215 14.84 15.06 -22.27
N PHE A 216 13.59 15.48 -22.55
CA PHE A 216 12.84 15.09 -23.75
C PHE A 216 12.47 16.30 -24.63
N GLY A 217 13.45 17.16 -24.88
CA GLY A 217 13.38 18.10 -26.01
C GLY A 217 13.71 17.40 -27.33
N SER A 218 13.47 18.10 -28.45
CA SER A 218 13.97 17.67 -29.77
C SER A 218 15.50 17.51 -29.78
N ALA A 219 16.03 16.71 -30.70
CA ALA A 219 17.48 16.55 -30.90
C ALA A 219 18.17 17.91 -31.09
N LYS A 220 17.51 18.86 -31.78
CA LYS A 220 17.99 20.23 -31.92
C LYS A 220 18.09 20.95 -30.58
N GLN A 221 17.05 20.90 -29.75
CA GLN A 221 17.07 21.53 -28.41
C GLN A 221 18.15 20.94 -27.51
N LEU A 222 18.37 19.61 -27.57
CA LEU A 222 19.47 18.97 -26.84
C LEU A 222 20.83 19.49 -27.32
N LYS A 223 21.04 19.53 -28.64
CA LYS A 223 22.27 20.06 -29.24
C LYS A 223 22.53 21.52 -28.85
N ASP A 224 21.50 22.36 -28.93
CA ASP A 224 21.58 23.79 -28.57
C ASP A 224 21.85 23.98 -27.08
N ALA A 225 21.31 23.12 -26.21
CA ALA A 225 21.62 23.14 -24.78
C ALA A 225 23.08 22.75 -24.52
N ILE A 226 23.58 21.68 -25.14
CA ILE A 226 24.97 21.21 -25.00
C ILE A 226 25.97 22.25 -25.54
N ALA A 227 25.62 22.95 -26.62
CA ALA A 227 26.43 24.02 -27.17
C ALA A 227 26.70 25.15 -26.15
N ARG A 228 25.75 25.42 -25.24
CA ARG A 228 25.85 26.44 -24.18
C ARG A 228 26.65 26.03 -22.95
N ILE A 229 27.12 24.79 -22.87
CA ILE A 229 27.98 24.35 -21.76
C ILE A 229 29.23 25.24 -21.73
N VAL A 230 29.48 25.90 -20.60
CA VAL A 230 30.65 26.75 -20.40
C VAL A 230 31.90 25.88 -20.43
N THR A 231 32.91 26.31 -21.18
CA THR A 231 34.23 25.67 -21.25
C THR A 231 35.29 26.77 -21.14
N ASP A 232 36.57 26.40 -20.98
CA ASP A 232 37.65 27.38 -20.99
C ASP A 232 38.02 27.85 -22.42
N SER A 233 39.00 28.75 -22.50
CA SER A 233 39.46 29.39 -23.74
C SER A 233 40.58 28.63 -24.47
N ARG A 234 40.91 27.39 -24.08
CA ARG A 234 41.97 26.61 -24.75
C ARG A 234 41.64 26.32 -26.21
N ALA A 235 42.62 26.49 -27.08
CA ALA A 235 42.48 26.31 -28.53
C ALA A 235 42.40 24.82 -28.93
N PRO A 236 41.93 24.51 -30.15
CA PRO A 236 42.14 23.19 -30.75
C PRO A 236 43.64 22.82 -30.80
N GLY A 237 43.97 21.59 -30.42
CA GLY A 237 45.35 21.11 -30.28
C GLY A 237 46.00 21.38 -28.92
N GLU A 238 45.42 22.23 -28.07
CA GLU A 238 45.90 22.42 -26.69
C GLU A 238 45.29 21.36 -25.75
N PRO A 239 46.12 20.65 -24.95
CA PRO A 239 45.66 19.67 -23.97
C PRO A 239 44.62 20.22 -23.00
N LYS A 240 43.52 19.47 -22.83
CA LYS A 240 42.42 19.79 -21.92
C LYS A 240 42.47 18.87 -20.72
N ASP A 241 42.42 19.47 -19.54
CA ASP A 241 42.36 18.74 -18.28
C ASP A 241 40.92 18.27 -18.06
N PRO A 242 40.64 16.96 -18.10
CA PRO A 242 39.30 16.42 -17.96
C PRO A 242 38.72 16.66 -16.56
N ASP A 243 39.58 16.69 -15.54
CA ASP A 243 39.14 16.75 -14.14
C ASP A 243 38.68 18.16 -13.73
N SER A 244 39.06 19.20 -14.49
CA SER A 244 38.60 20.58 -14.30
C SER A 244 37.40 20.99 -15.17
N ALA A 245 36.90 20.10 -16.03
CA ALA A 245 35.84 20.41 -16.98
C ALA A 245 34.53 19.67 -16.64
N HIS A 246 33.46 20.41 -16.32
CA HIS A 246 32.15 19.80 -16.04
C HIS A 246 31.51 19.11 -17.25
N LEU A 247 31.97 19.42 -18.47
CA LEU A 247 31.62 18.66 -19.66
C LEU A 247 32.07 17.19 -19.55
N PHE A 248 33.25 16.93 -18.99
CA PHE A 248 33.75 15.57 -18.77
C PHE A 248 32.91 14.84 -17.71
N THR A 249 32.53 15.52 -16.62
CA THR A 249 31.60 14.96 -15.62
C THR A 249 30.25 14.58 -16.22
N LEU A 250 29.71 15.42 -17.12
CA LEU A 250 28.49 15.09 -17.86
C LEU A 250 28.68 13.86 -18.75
N TYR A 251 29.79 13.78 -19.50
CA TYR A 251 30.08 12.63 -20.35
C TYR A 251 30.23 11.34 -19.55
N GLN A 252 30.97 11.39 -18.42
CA GLN A 252 31.18 10.27 -17.51
C GLN A 252 29.89 9.64 -17.01
N ALA A 253 28.83 10.43 -16.78
CA ALA A 253 27.58 9.92 -16.24
C ALA A 253 26.78 9.01 -17.19
N PHE A 254 27.14 8.99 -18.47
CA PHE A 254 26.45 8.22 -19.52
C PHE A 254 27.39 7.35 -20.35
N ALA A 255 28.70 7.57 -20.27
CA ALA A 255 29.68 6.82 -21.03
C ALA A 255 29.99 5.46 -20.38
N THR A 256 30.22 4.46 -21.22
CA THR A 256 30.91 3.23 -20.82
C THR A 256 32.37 3.52 -20.40
N PRO A 257 33.01 2.64 -19.61
CA PRO A 257 34.42 2.80 -19.23
C PRO A 257 35.34 3.02 -20.44
N GLU A 258 35.09 2.32 -21.55
CA GLU A 258 35.86 2.41 -22.79
C GLU A 258 35.66 3.78 -23.47
N GLN A 259 34.41 4.24 -23.60
CA GLN A 259 34.10 5.56 -24.16
C GLN A 259 34.71 6.67 -23.32
N LEU A 260 34.68 6.54 -21.99
CA LEU A 260 35.22 7.53 -21.07
C LEU A 260 36.74 7.61 -21.17
N ALA A 261 37.43 6.47 -21.22
CA ALA A 261 38.88 6.40 -21.37
C ALA A 261 39.34 7.01 -22.70
N ALA A 262 38.64 6.68 -23.80
CA ALA A 262 38.91 7.27 -25.11
C ALA A 262 38.70 8.79 -25.11
N PHE A 263 37.57 9.25 -24.56
CA PHE A 263 37.27 10.69 -24.48
C PHE A 263 38.29 11.45 -23.62
N ARG A 264 38.76 10.83 -22.54
CA ARG A 264 39.83 11.38 -21.69
C ARG A 264 41.13 11.55 -22.49
N ALA A 265 41.53 10.53 -23.25
CA ALA A 265 42.72 10.58 -24.09
C ALA A 265 42.60 11.66 -25.18
N GLU A 266 41.47 11.72 -25.88
CA GLU A 266 41.22 12.75 -26.91
C GLU A 266 41.32 14.18 -26.33
N LEU A 267 40.78 14.44 -25.13
CA LEU A 267 40.91 15.74 -24.46
C LEU A 267 42.38 16.09 -24.15
N LEU A 268 43.14 15.13 -23.64
CA LEU A 268 44.57 15.31 -23.33
C LEU A 268 45.42 15.51 -24.60
N ASP A 269 45.02 14.89 -25.71
CA ASP A 269 45.64 15.04 -27.03
C ASP A 269 45.21 16.33 -27.76
N GLY A 270 44.31 17.12 -27.16
CA GLY A 270 43.97 18.46 -27.62
C GLY A 270 42.65 18.60 -28.39
N LEU A 271 41.72 17.65 -28.27
CA LEU A 271 40.38 17.71 -28.87
C LEU A 271 39.73 19.08 -28.70
N ALA A 272 39.16 19.66 -29.77
CA ALA A 272 38.51 20.96 -29.69
C ALA A 272 37.24 20.91 -28.83
N TRP A 273 36.92 21.96 -28.06
CA TRP A 273 35.70 22.01 -27.24
C TRP A 273 34.41 21.84 -28.04
N GLY A 274 34.37 22.35 -29.28
CA GLY A 274 33.23 22.16 -30.18
C GLY A 274 33.01 20.69 -30.53
N GLU A 275 34.09 19.95 -30.79
CA GLU A 275 34.02 18.50 -31.07
C GLU A 275 33.70 17.71 -29.80
N ALA A 276 34.26 18.09 -28.65
CA ALA A 276 33.93 17.49 -27.35
C ALA A 276 32.44 17.61 -27.02
N LYS A 277 31.85 18.79 -27.26
CA LYS A 277 30.39 19.02 -27.14
C LYS A 277 29.60 18.16 -28.13
N GLN A 278 30.10 17.99 -29.35
CA GLN A 278 29.47 17.13 -30.34
C GLN A 278 29.50 15.64 -29.93
N ARG A 279 30.58 15.16 -29.28
CA ARG A 279 30.65 13.80 -28.72
C ARG A 279 29.62 13.59 -27.61
N LEU A 280 29.51 14.56 -26.68
CA LEU A 280 28.49 14.52 -25.62
C LEU A 280 27.07 14.50 -26.20
N PHE A 281 26.80 15.33 -27.22
CA PHE A 281 25.52 15.32 -27.92
C PHE A 281 25.20 13.95 -28.51
N GLN A 282 26.13 13.35 -29.24
CA GLN A 282 25.92 12.03 -29.85
C GLN A 282 25.67 10.95 -28.79
N LEU A 283 26.44 10.94 -27.70
CA LEU A 283 26.26 10.01 -26.60
C LEU A 283 24.84 10.12 -26.00
N LEU A 284 24.43 11.34 -25.65
CA LEU A 284 23.13 11.58 -25.02
C LEU A 284 21.96 11.35 -26.00
N ASP A 285 22.11 11.71 -27.26
CA ASP A 285 21.08 11.53 -28.28
C ASP A 285 20.84 10.04 -28.55
N ASN A 286 21.91 9.23 -28.58
CA ASN A 286 21.81 7.78 -28.72
C ASN A 286 21.17 7.13 -27.49
N GLU A 287 21.60 7.52 -26.28
CA GLU A 287 21.06 7.01 -25.01
C GLU A 287 19.56 7.34 -24.83
N LEU A 288 19.16 8.57 -25.21
CA LEU A 288 17.81 9.08 -24.95
C LEU A 288 16.86 8.91 -26.15
N GLY A 289 17.34 8.48 -27.32
CA GLY A 289 16.56 8.44 -28.55
C GLY A 289 15.25 7.64 -28.43
N GLU A 290 15.34 6.37 -28.03
CA GLU A 290 14.17 5.50 -27.87
C GLU A 290 13.23 6.02 -26.76
N ALA A 291 13.78 6.49 -25.65
CA ALA A 291 12.99 7.08 -24.58
C ALA A 291 12.26 8.35 -25.05
N ARG A 292 12.90 9.19 -25.87
CA ARG A 292 12.30 10.40 -26.43
C ARG A 292 11.15 10.10 -27.36
N GLU A 293 11.29 9.10 -28.23
CA GLU A 293 10.20 8.64 -29.12
C GLU A 293 9.00 8.14 -28.29
N ARG A 294 9.25 7.28 -27.29
CA ARG A 294 8.21 6.81 -26.37
C ARG A 294 7.54 7.94 -25.61
N TYR A 295 8.32 8.90 -25.12
CA TYR A 295 7.80 10.07 -24.42
C TYR A 295 6.84 10.87 -25.30
N HIS A 296 7.22 11.21 -26.53
CA HIS A 296 6.35 11.97 -27.43
C HIS A 296 5.09 11.18 -27.81
N ALA A 297 5.21 9.87 -28.06
CA ALA A 297 4.06 9.01 -28.35
C ALA A 297 3.06 8.97 -27.17
N LEU A 298 3.55 8.93 -25.92
CA LEU A 298 2.72 9.00 -24.72
C LEU A 298 2.04 10.37 -24.57
N ILE A 299 2.78 11.47 -24.79
CA ILE A 299 2.24 12.83 -24.70
C ILE A 299 1.12 13.08 -25.73
N GLU A 300 1.24 12.51 -26.92
CA GLU A 300 0.20 12.59 -27.96
C GLU A 300 -1.04 11.74 -27.65
N ARG A 301 -0.94 10.81 -26.68
CA ARG A 301 -1.99 9.86 -26.30
C ARG A 301 -2.28 9.92 -24.79
N PRO A 302 -2.74 11.07 -24.26
CA PRO A 302 -2.95 11.26 -22.82
C PRO A 302 -3.98 10.31 -22.20
N ALA A 303 -4.91 9.76 -22.99
CA ALA A 303 -5.86 8.75 -22.51
C ALA A 303 -5.16 7.44 -22.10
N ASP A 304 -4.15 7.00 -22.85
CA ASP A 304 -3.41 5.78 -22.51
C ASP A 304 -2.62 5.96 -21.20
N LEU A 305 -2.04 7.15 -20.99
CA LEU A 305 -1.39 7.52 -19.73
C LEU A 305 -2.38 7.48 -18.56
N GLU A 306 -3.59 7.98 -18.76
CA GLU A 306 -4.67 7.93 -17.77
C GLU A 306 -5.01 6.47 -17.40
N ASP A 307 -5.20 5.60 -18.39
CA ASP A 307 -5.51 4.19 -18.18
C ASP A 307 -4.41 3.46 -17.39
N ILE A 308 -3.14 3.72 -17.70
CA ILE A 308 -1.98 3.16 -16.96
C ILE A 308 -2.01 3.61 -15.50
N LEU A 309 -2.22 4.89 -15.23
CA LEU A 309 -2.24 5.44 -13.87
C LEU A 309 -3.44 4.92 -13.07
N LEU A 310 -4.62 4.79 -13.68
CA LEU A 310 -5.81 4.22 -13.05
C LEU A 310 -5.63 2.73 -12.75
N ALA A 311 -4.97 1.98 -13.63
CA ALA A 311 -4.63 0.58 -13.37
C ALA A 311 -3.67 0.46 -12.17
N GLY A 312 -2.66 1.33 -12.07
CA GLY A 312 -1.76 1.37 -10.91
C GLY A 312 -2.44 1.83 -9.63
N ALA A 313 -3.37 2.80 -9.70
CA ALA A 313 -4.20 3.20 -8.57
C ALA A 313 -5.07 2.03 -8.08
N ALA A 314 -5.66 1.25 -8.98
CA ALA A 314 -6.40 0.04 -8.62
C ALA A 314 -5.50 -0.99 -7.92
N LYS A 315 -4.24 -1.18 -8.34
CA LYS A 315 -3.25 -2.03 -7.63
C LYS A 315 -2.97 -1.49 -6.23
N ALA A 316 -2.72 -0.20 -6.08
CA ALA A 316 -2.48 0.45 -4.80
C ALA A 316 -3.69 0.30 -3.85
N ARG A 317 -4.90 0.54 -4.34
CA ARG A 317 -6.13 0.48 -3.53
C ARG A 317 -6.49 -0.92 -3.04
N LYS A 318 -6.06 -1.99 -3.73
CA LYS A 318 -6.17 -3.35 -3.20
C LYS A 318 -5.43 -3.53 -1.87
N THR A 319 -4.39 -2.74 -1.62
CA THR A 319 -3.69 -2.68 -0.33
C THR A 319 -4.30 -1.63 0.59
N ALA A 320 -4.51 -0.40 0.09
CA ALA A 320 -4.91 0.75 0.91
C ALA A 320 -6.33 0.61 1.50
N THR A 321 -7.31 0.16 0.71
CA THR A 321 -8.71 0.07 1.15
C THR A 321 -8.91 -0.87 2.35
N PRO A 322 -8.49 -2.14 2.32
CA PRO A 322 -8.65 -3.02 3.48
C PRO A 322 -7.81 -2.56 4.68
N PHE A 323 -6.62 -2.01 4.46
CA PHE A 323 -5.78 -1.52 5.53
C PHE A 323 -6.37 -0.29 6.22
N LEU A 324 -6.90 0.68 5.48
CA LEU A 324 -7.60 1.81 6.08
C LEU A 324 -8.82 1.35 6.90
N ASN A 325 -9.59 0.36 6.43
CA ASN A 325 -10.70 -0.20 7.21
C ASN A 325 -10.22 -0.78 8.55
N GLU A 326 -9.08 -1.46 8.56
CA GLU A 326 -8.46 -1.94 9.80
C GLU A 326 -8.06 -0.79 10.73
N LEU A 327 -7.46 0.27 10.20
CA LEU A 327 -7.09 1.45 10.97
C LEU A 327 -8.32 2.17 11.54
N ARG A 328 -9.39 2.29 10.75
CA ARG A 328 -10.69 2.82 11.20
C ARG A 328 -11.25 2.00 12.37
N GLU A 329 -11.18 0.68 12.29
CA GLU A 329 -11.58 -0.20 13.39
C GLU A 329 -10.71 -0.01 14.65
N ALA A 330 -9.41 0.19 14.47
CA ALA A 330 -8.46 0.43 15.56
C ALA A 330 -8.73 1.75 16.30
N VAL A 331 -9.09 2.83 15.57
CA VAL A 331 -9.41 4.13 16.16
C VAL A 331 -10.87 4.26 16.63
N GLY A 332 -11.66 3.20 16.51
CA GLY A 332 -13.06 3.19 16.98
C GLY A 332 -14.08 3.75 15.99
N LEU A 333 -13.70 4.03 14.74
CA LEU A 333 -14.61 4.40 13.64
C LEU A 333 -15.32 3.17 13.04
N ARG A 334 -15.83 2.31 13.93
CA ARG A 334 -16.43 1.01 13.61
C ARG A 334 -17.85 1.19 13.11
N SER A 335 -18.30 0.24 12.31
CA SER A 335 -19.72 0.17 11.96
C SER A 335 -20.56 -0.16 13.19
N PHE A 336 -21.57 0.67 13.48
CA PHE A 336 -22.56 0.35 14.51
C PHE A 336 -23.38 -0.91 14.16
N ARG A 337 -23.43 -1.32 12.88
CA ARG A 337 -24.05 -2.61 12.51
C ARG A 337 -23.27 -3.80 13.08
N SER A 338 -21.94 -3.67 13.22
CA SER A 338 -21.10 -4.64 13.92
C SER A 338 -21.35 -4.61 15.44
N ALA A 339 -21.64 -3.43 16.01
CA ALA A 339 -21.98 -3.28 17.42
C ALA A 339 -23.38 -3.85 17.76
N VAL A 340 -24.34 -3.80 16.83
CA VAL A 340 -25.66 -4.46 16.98
C VAL A 340 -25.52 -5.99 17.03
N GLN A 341 -24.56 -6.58 16.31
CA GLN A 341 -24.23 -8.01 16.47
C GLN A 341 -23.45 -8.29 17.77
N GLY A 342 -22.74 -7.31 18.33
CA GLY A 342 -22.00 -7.41 19.59
C GLY A 342 -22.85 -7.26 20.86
N ASN A 343 -24.07 -6.71 20.75
CA ASN A 343 -25.01 -6.56 21.87
C ASN A 343 -26.08 -7.66 21.93
N GLU A 344 -26.06 -8.61 21.00
CA GLU A 344 -26.60 -9.97 21.21
C GLU A 344 -25.56 -10.87 21.90
N GLY A 345 -24.83 -10.29 22.87
CA GLY A 345 -24.03 -11.01 23.86
C GLY A 345 -24.86 -11.81 24.86
N GLY A 346 -26.13 -12.08 24.58
CA GLY A 346 -26.77 -13.28 25.10
C GLY A 346 -26.13 -14.45 24.38
N LYS A 347 -25.07 -15.03 24.96
CA LYS A 347 -24.35 -16.22 24.49
C LYS A 347 -25.11 -16.92 23.37
N LYS A 348 -24.68 -16.73 22.12
CA LYS A 348 -24.97 -17.72 21.07
C LYS A 348 -24.37 -19.04 21.55
N LYS A 349 -25.16 -19.79 22.32
CA LYS A 349 -25.08 -21.24 22.35
C LYS A 349 -25.00 -21.59 20.88
N ALA A 350 -23.92 -22.27 20.47
CA ALA A 350 -23.94 -23.04 19.22
C ALA A 350 -25.34 -23.62 19.10
N THR A 351 -26.03 -23.39 17.99
CA THR A 351 -27.31 -24.03 17.70
C THR A 351 -27.04 -25.52 17.85
N LYS A 352 -27.36 -26.08 19.01
CA LYS A 352 -27.12 -27.48 19.29
C LYS A 352 -28.15 -28.16 18.41
N SER A 353 -27.71 -28.93 17.43
CA SER A 353 -28.60 -29.88 16.80
C SER A 353 -29.11 -30.86 17.86
N ALA A 354 -30.28 -31.45 17.62
CA ALA A 354 -30.75 -32.54 18.45
C ALA A 354 -29.66 -33.63 18.52
N ARG A 355 -29.49 -34.22 19.71
CA ARG A 355 -28.39 -35.16 19.96
C ARG A 355 -28.80 -36.31 20.84
N PHE A 356 -28.27 -37.48 20.51
CA PHE A 356 -28.33 -38.65 21.36
C PHE A 356 -27.22 -38.59 22.42
N VAL A 357 -27.57 -38.88 23.67
CA VAL A 357 -26.63 -39.04 24.77
C VAL A 357 -26.80 -40.44 25.34
N SER A 358 -25.81 -41.29 25.12
CA SER A 358 -25.76 -42.66 25.67
C SER A 358 -25.08 -42.66 27.02
N PHE A 359 -25.58 -43.46 27.96
CA PHE A 359 -25.06 -43.59 29.32
C PHE A 359 -25.31 -45.00 29.86
N ARG A 360 -24.58 -45.35 30.92
CA ARG A 360 -24.72 -46.63 31.64
C ARG A 360 -25.36 -46.37 33.00
N GLU A 361 -26.35 -47.17 33.36
CA GLU A 361 -27.02 -47.12 34.66
C GLU A 361 -26.22 -47.91 35.72
N ASP A 362 -26.51 -47.67 36.99
CA ASP A 362 -25.81 -48.32 38.12
C ASP A 362 -26.02 -49.85 38.14
N ASP A 363 -27.12 -50.34 37.55
CA ASP A 363 -27.41 -51.77 37.37
C ASP A 363 -26.62 -52.43 36.23
N GLY A 364 -25.77 -51.64 35.55
CA GLY A 364 -24.91 -52.09 34.47
C GLY A 364 -25.54 -52.05 33.08
N SER A 365 -26.84 -51.75 32.96
CA SER A 365 -27.55 -51.61 31.69
C SER A 365 -27.21 -50.32 30.94
N PHE A 366 -27.44 -50.31 29.63
CA PHE A 366 -27.17 -49.16 28.76
C PHE A 366 -28.46 -48.49 28.32
N ARG A 367 -28.49 -47.17 28.34
CA ARG A 367 -29.61 -46.36 27.85
C ARG A 367 -29.11 -45.19 27.01
N PHE A 368 -30.00 -44.61 26.22
CA PHE A 368 -29.78 -43.32 25.59
C PHE A 368 -30.95 -42.38 25.87
N ARG A 369 -30.68 -41.08 25.78
CA ARG A 369 -31.72 -40.06 25.69
C ARG A 369 -31.53 -39.21 24.44
N LEU A 370 -32.64 -38.83 23.81
CA LEU A 370 -32.66 -37.85 22.74
C LEU A 370 -32.98 -36.49 23.35
N LEU A 371 -32.09 -35.53 23.13
CA LEU A 371 -32.27 -34.14 23.53
C LEU A 371 -32.58 -33.30 22.29
N ASP A 372 -33.53 -32.38 22.40
CA ASP A 372 -33.78 -31.37 21.36
C ASP A 372 -32.68 -30.28 21.33
N ALA A 373 -32.85 -29.30 20.44
CA ALA A 373 -31.90 -28.20 20.29
C ALA A 373 -31.77 -27.30 21.54
N ALA A 374 -32.83 -27.21 22.35
CA ALA A 374 -32.81 -26.50 23.62
C ALA A 374 -32.10 -27.31 24.73
N GLY A 375 -31.97 -28.63 24.54
CA GLY A 375 -31.41 -29.58 25.48
C GLY A 375 -32.49 -30.27 26.34
N GLU A 376 -33.77 -30.12 25.99
CA GLU A 376 -34.87 -30.83 26.64
C GLU A 376 -34.94 -32.28 26.17
N GLN A 377 -35.28 -33.19 27.09
CA GLN A 377 -35.38 -34.60 26.78
C GLN A 377 -36.68 -34.90 26.04
N LEU A 378 -36.57 -35.34 24.79
CA LEU A 378 -37.69 -35.83 23.99
C LEU A 378 -37.96 -37.31 24.24
N LEU A 379 -36.90 -38.11 24.41
CA LEU A 379 -37.00 -39.56 24.60
C LEU A 379 -35.97 -40.06 25.62
N LEU A 380 -36.36 -41.10 26.36
CA LEU A 380 -35.48 -41.97 27.13
C LEU A 380 -35.70 -43.42 26.66
N SER A 381 -34.64 -44.11 26.28
CA SER A 381 -34.73 -45.47 25.77
C SER A 381 -35.13 -46.48 26.84
N SER A 382 -35.59 -47.67 26.46
CA SER A 382 -35.57 -48.85 27.35
C SER A 382 -34.12 -49.23 27.71
N ALA A 383 -33.95 -50.10 28.72
CA ALA A 383 -32.64 -50.63 29.09
C ALA A 383 -32.15 -51.66 28.05
N PHE A 384 -30.86 -51.59 27.70
CA PHE A 384 -30.20 -52.52 26.79
C PHE A 384 -29.09 -53.29 27.50
N ALA A 385 -28.86 -54.53 27.06
CA ALA A 385 -27.83 -55.41 27.64
C ALA A 385 -26.39 -54.91 27.39
N ASP A 386 -26.16 -54.21 26.27
CA ASP A 386 -24.86 -53.64 25.93
C ASP A 386 -25.01 -52.34 25.13
N GLY A 387 -23.92 -51.56 25.04
CA GLY A 387 -23.90 -50.30 24.29
C GLY A 387 -24.04 -50.46 22.78
N LYS A 388 -23.79 -51.65 22.22
CA LYS A 388 -23.94 -51.93 20.79
C LYS A 388 -25.42 -52.02 20.42
N ALA A 389 -26.22 -52.70 21.24
CA ALA A 389 -27.67 -52.78 21.07
C ALA A 389 -28.33 -51.40 21.17
N ALA A 390 -27.92 -50.58 22.16
CA ALA A 390 -28.38 -49.19 22.28
C ALA A 390 -28.02 -48.35 21.04
N GLY A 391 -26.78 -48.48 20.54
CA GLY A 391 -26.32 -47.76 19.35
C GLY A 391 -27.01 -48.18 18.06
N GLN A 392 -27.42 -49.45 17.92
CA GLN A 392 -28.19 -49.92 16.77
C GLN A 392 -29.58 -49.29 16.72
N VAL A 393 -30.25 -49.15 17.87
CA VAL A 393 -31.55 -48.48 17.96
C VAL A 393 -31.42 -47.00 17.60
N THR A 394 -30.42 -46.29 18.14
CA THR A 394 -30.15 -44.88 17.79
C THR A 394 -29.98 -44.70 16.28
N LYS A 395 -29.20 -45.59 15.62
CA LYS A 395 -28.99 -45.53 14.17
C LYS A 395 -30.28 -45.72 13.37
N ARG A 396 -31.16 -46.63 13.79
CA ARG A 396 -32.45 -46.84 13.13
C ARG A 396 -33.38 -45.64 13.28
N LEU A 397 -33.41 -45.02 14.45
CA LEU A 397 -34.17 -43.79 14.67
C LEU A 397 -33.66 -42.62 13.81
N GLN A 398 -32.38 -42.61 13.46
CA GLN A 398 -31.75 -41.60 12.60
C GLN A 398 -31.77 -41.94 11.10
N ALA A 399 -32.29 -43.12 10.72
CA ALA A 399 -32.26 -43.58 9.33
C ALA A 399 -33.31 -42.90 8.42
N GLY A 400 -34.16 -42.03 8.98
CA GLY A 400 -35.24 -41.36 8.23
C GLY A 400 -36.44 -42.27 7.92
N GLU A 401 -36.54 -43.44 8.58
CA GLU A 401 -37.69 -44.33 8.49
C GLU A 401 -38.94 -43.73 9.17
N ALA A 402 -40.14 -44.11 8.74
CA ALA A 402 -41.38 -43.67 9.37
C ALA A 402 -41.44 -44.16 10.84
N LEU A 403 -41.63 -43.23 11.78
CA LEU A 403 -41.67 -43.53 13.21
C LEU A 403 -43.05 -44.07 13.63
N ASP A 404 -43.10 -45.25 14.26
CA ASP A 404 -44.28 -45.74 14.99
C ASP A 404 -44.33 -45.07 16.37
N ILE A 405 -45.16 -44.02 16.48
CA ILE A 405 -45.36 -43.22 17.70
C ILE A 405 -46.74 -43.54 18.25
N ARG A 406 -46.79 -44.01 19.51
CA ARG A 406 -48.05 -44.32 20.21
C ARG A 406 -48.21 -43.42 21.40
N VAL A 407 -49.32 -42.67 21.43
CA VAL A 407 -49.64 -41.71 22.50
C VAL A 407 -50.44 -42.41 23.59
N ASP A 408 -50.07 -42.15 24.85
CA ASP A 408 -50.79 -42.60 26.05
C ASP A 408 -50.89 -41.44 27.05
N GLY A 409 -52.09 -40.89 27.20
CA GLY A 409 -52.35 -39.69 27.99
C GLY A 409 -51.53 -38.49 27.51
N ASN A 410 -50.73 -37.90 28.42
CA ASN A 410 -49.84 -36.78 28.11
C ASN A 410 -48.39 -37.25 27.83
N ALA A 411 -48.18 -38.48 27.38
CA ALA A 411 -46.86 -38.99 26.99
C ALA A 411 -46.98 -39.82 25.70
N PHE A 412 -45.84 -40.14 25.09
CA PHE A 412 -45.79 -41.04 23.93
C PHE A 412 -44.58 -41.98 24.01
N ALA A 413 -44.68 -43.09 23.28
CA ALA A 413 -43.60 -44.05 23.12
C ALA A 413 -43.30 -44.28 21.64
N VAL A 414 -42.03 -44.50 21.33
CA VAL A 414 -41.55 -44.90 19.99
C VAL A 414 -41.34 -46.40 19.97
N TRP A 415 -41.86 -47.03 18.94
CA TRP A 415 -41.84 -48.48 18.76
C TRP A 415 -41.00 -48.86 17.55
N LEU A 416 -40.23 -49.93 17.67
CA LEU A 416 -39.54 -50.59 16.56
C LEU A 416 -39.84 -52.09 16.64
N ASP A 417 -40.19 -52.69 15.51
CA ASP A 417 -40.48 -54.12 15.36
C ASP A 417 -41.47 -54.68 16.42
N GLY A 418 -42.47 -53.87 16.80
CA GLY A 418 -43.51 -54.27 17.75
C GLY A 418 -43.10 -54.18 19.23
N ALA A 419 -41.96 -53.58 19.56
CA ALA A 419 -41.54 -53.31 20.95
C ALA A 419 -41.31 -51.80 21.18
N ALA A 420 -41.69 -51.31 22.37
CA ALA A 420 -41.38 -49.93 22.78
C ALA A 420 -39.88 -49.80 23.07
N VAL A 421 -39.19 -48.96 22.30
CA VAL A 421 -37.73 -48.76 22.41
C VAL A 421 -37.35 -47.49 23.15
N ALA A 422 -38.25 -46.50 23.21
CA ALA A 422 -38.07 -45.27 23.97
C ALA A 422 -39.40 -44.61 24.32
N GLN A 423 -39.43 -43.86 25.43
CA GLN A 423 -40.61 -43.16 25.92
C GLN A 423 -40.29 -41.69 26.23
N SER A 424 -41.25 -40.80 26.00
CA SER A 424 -41.18 -39.39 26.38
C SER A 424 -41.39 -39.20 27.89
N PRO A 425 -40.98 -38.06 28.47
CA PRO A 425 -41.56 -37.63 29.74
C PRO A 425 -43.07 -37.38 29.62
N ALA A 426 -43.77 -37.26 30.75
CA ALA A 426 -45.14 -36.76 30.78
C ALA A 426 -45.15 -35.24 30.58
N PHE A 427 -45.99 -34.76 29.67
CA PHE A 427 -46.20 -33.35 29.37
C PHE A 427 -47.38 -32.77 30.16
N ALA A 428 -47.45 -31.44 30.23
CA ALA A 428 -48.46 -30.73 31.01
C ALA A 428 -49.90 -31.01 30.51
N ASP A 429 -50.07 -31.14 29.20
CA ASP A 429 -51.33 -31.40 28.53
C ASP A 429 -51.11 -32.10 27.18
N VAL A 430 -52.22 -32.45 26.52
CA VAL A 430 -52.21 -33.13 25.20
C VAL A 430 -51.58 -32.24 24.13
N GLN A 431 -51.76 -30.92 24.19
CA GLN A 431 -51.21 -29.99 23.20
C GLN A 431 -49.68 -29.93 23.29
N ALA A 432 -49.12 -29.91 24.49
CA ALA A 432 -47.69 -29.98 24.73
C ALA A 432 -47.10 -31.34 24.29
N CYS A 433 -47.87 -32.43 24.43
CA CYS A 433 -47.51 -33.75 23.93
C CYS A 433 -47.42 -33.77 22.39
N GLU A 434 -48.42 -33.21 21.69
CA GLU A 434 -48.42 -33.08 20.22
C GLU A 434 -47.25 -32.23 19.72
N GLN A 435 -46.97 -31.09 20.35
CA GLN A 435 -45.81 -30.25 20.02
C GLN A 435 -44.47 -30.98 20.22
N ALA A 436 -44.37 -31.84 21.23
CA ALA A 436 -43.17 -32.65 21.45
C ALA A 436 -42.99 -33.75 20.39
N ILE A 437 -44.09 -34.29 19.83
CA ILE A 437 -44.04 -35.23 18.71
C ILE A 437 -43.51 -34.55 17.45
N GLU A 438 -43.91 -33.31 17.16
CA GLU A 438 -43.35 -32.55 16.02
C GLU A 438 -41.85 -32.27 16.21
N ARG A 439 -41.44 -31.82 17.41
CA ARG A 439 -40.02 -31.64 17.75
C ARG A 439 -39.21 -32.93 17.60
N LEU A 440 -39.80 -34.09 17.91
CA LEU A 440 -39.18 -35.39 17.70
C LEU A 440 -38.97 -35.70 16.22
N ARG A 441 -39.96 -35.42 15.37
CA ARG A 441 -39.86 -35.62 13.92
C ARG A 441 -38.79 -34.71 13.32
N GLU A 442 -38.76 -33.44 13.72
CA GLU A 442 -37.71 -32.49 13.31
C GLU A 442 -36.31 -32.94 13.78
N ALA A 443 -36.20 -33.44 15.01
CA ALA A 443 -34.93 -33.91 15.58
C ALA A 443 -34.36 -35.14 14.87
N LEU A 444 -35.21 -35.96 14.25
CA LEU A 444 -34.84 -37.21 13.57
C LEU A 444 -34.89 -37.10 12.04
N ALA A 445 -35.25 -35.93 11.50
CA ALA A 445 -35.22 -35.68 10.06
C ALA A 445 -33.77 -35.80 9.53
N PRO A 446 -33.57 -36.36 8.32
CA PRO A 446 -32.26 -36.37 7.67
C PRO A 446 -31.72 -34.93 7.56
N GLN A 447 -30.46 -34.72 7.91
CA GLN A 447 -29.79 -33.44 7.65
C GLN A 447 -29.21 -33.49 6.23
N ASP A 448 -29.66 -32.57 5.37
CA ASP A 448 -29.14 -32.37 4.00
C ASP A 448 -27.66 -31.97 3.96
#